data_AF-A0A537XHH0-F1
#
_entry.id   AF-A0A537XHH0-F1
#
_cell.length_a   1.000
_cell.length_b   1.000
_cell.length_c   1.000
_cell.angle_alpha   90.00
_cell.angle_beta   90.00
_cell.angle_gamma   90.00
#
_symmetry.space_group_name_H-M   'P 1'
#
loop_
_entity.id
_entity.type
_entity.pdbx_description
1 polymer ?
#
loop_
_entity_poly.entity_id
_entity_poly.type
_entity_poly.pdbx_seq_one_letter_code
_entity_poly.pdbx_strand_id
1 'polypeptide(L)'
;MRSPKLAGIAAALAAATAASGCQGSRAIEAPVSEAQRLDESLTAISADCGEAYQVRARGQAGTGSARHELETLVADATARTEPLARIYAHNRYWRYQSEPISQLVADAKARLHECGLGSAAVHLARITHTGESG
;
A
#
# COMPACT_ATOMS: atom_id res chain seq x y z
N MET A 1 -71.04 21.91 -2.02
CA MET A 1 -70.28 21.21 -3.07
C MET A 1 -69.14 20.44 -2.43
N ARG A 2 -68.70 19.36 -3.08
CA ARG A 2 -68.15 18.10 -2.52
C ARG A 2 -66.77 18.20 -1.83
N SER A 3 -66.56 17.23 -0.93
CA SER A 3 -65.41 16.94 -0.07
C SER A 3 -64.03 16.79 -0.75
N PRO A 4 -62.92 16.91 0.00
CA PRO A 4 -61.57 16.59 -0.45
C PRO A 4 -61.19 15.14 -0.10
N LYS A 5 -60.90 14.27 -1.08
CA LYS A 5 -60.17 13.00 -0.90
C LYS A 5 -59.59 12.48 -2.22
N LEU A 6 -58.26 12.57 -2.36
CA LEU A 6 -57.41 11.70 -3.18
C LEU A 6 -56.11 11.58 -2.36
N ALA A 7 -55.92 10.65 -1.43
CA ALA A 7 -55.95 9.19 -1.53
C ALA A 7 -55.11 8.65 -2.70
N GLY A 8 -53.85 8.35 -2.40
CA GLY A 8 -53.17 7.17 -2.92
C GLY A 8 -52.53 7.28 -4.31
N ILE A 9 -51.22 7.53 -4.34
CA ILE A 9 -50.32 6.80 -5.24
C ILE A 9 -49.08 6.40 -4.44
N ALA A 10 -49.18 5.24 -3.79
CA ALA A 10 -48.02 4.47 -3.38
C ALA A 10 -47.69 3.46 -4.49
N ALA A 11 -46.41 3.06 -4.54
CA ALA A 11 -45.85 1.95 -5.29
C ALA A 11 -45.57 2.17 -6.79
N ALA A 12 -44.29 2.33 -7.13
CA ALA A 12 -43.57 1.49 -8.10
C ALA A 12 -42.20 2.09 -8.43
N LEU A 13 -41.17 1.77 -7.65
CA LEU A 13 -39.77 1.85 -8.08
C LEU A 13 -38.99 0.72 -7.40
N ALA A 14 -39.38 -0.50 -7.74
CA ALA A 14 -38.62 -1.72 -7.47
C ALA A 14 -38.31 -2.35 -8.83
N ALA A 15 -37.07 -2.17 -9.33
CA ALA A 15 -36.37 -3.06 -10.26
C ALA A 15 -35.17 -2.32 -10.89
N ALA A 16 -34.02 -2.28 -10.20
CA ALA A 16 -32.72 -2.05 -10.85
C ALA A 16 -31.53 -2.33 -9.92
N THR A 17 -31.45 -3.50 -9.29
CA THR A 17 -30.19 -3.97 -8.66
C THR A 17 -29.98 -5.45 -8.93
N ALA A 18 -30.07 -5.84 -10.20
CA ALA A 18 -29.64 -7.15 -10.67
C ALA A 18 -28.40 -6.99 -11.57
N ALA A 19 -27.29 -6.55 -10.98
CA ALA A 19 -25.96 -6.62 -11.59
C ALA A 19 -24.83 -6.41 -10.57
N SER A 20 -24.87 -7.07 -9.40
CA SER A 20 -23.61 -7.41 -8.74
C SER A 20 -23.27 -8.84 -9.17
N GLY A 21 -22.68 -8.94 -10.36
CA GLY A 21 -21.86 -10.10 -10.67
C GLY A 21 -20.80 -10.17 -9.57
N CYS A 22 -21.00 -11.02 -8.56
CA CYS A 22 -19.99 -11.39 -7.58
C CYS A 22 -18.94 -12.28 -8.27
N GLN A 23 -18.30 -11.70 -9.29
CA GLN A 23 -17.14 -12.23 -9.97
C GLN A 23 -15.93 -11.40 -9.51
N GLY A 24 -15.77 -11.31 -8.19
CA GLY A 24 -14.55 -10.84 -7.58
C GLY A 24 -13.79 -12.07 -7.15
N SER A 25 -12.61 -12.31 -7.72
CA SER A 25 -11.59 -13.13 -7.08
C SER A 25 -11.59 -12.77 -5.59
N ARG A 26 -12.05 -13.68 -4.73
CA ARG A 26 -12.14 -13.39 -3.29
C ARG A 26 -10.73 -13.09 -2.83
N ALA A 27 -10.44 -11.81 -2.64
CA ALA A 27 -9.21 -11.38 -2.02
C ALA A 27 -9.17 -12.06 -0.65
N ILE A 28 -8.19 -12.93 -0.46
CA ILE A 28 -8.02 -13.73 0.76
C ILE A 28 -7.17 -12.91 1.73
N GLU A 29 -7.50 -12.91 3.01
CA GLU A 29 -6.63 -12.31 4.01
C GLU A 29 -5.29 -13.06 4.05
N ALA A 30 -4.18 -12.32 4.15
CA ALA A 30 -2.85 -12.89 4.24
C ALA A 30 -2.78 -13.84 5.46
N PRO A 31 -2.19 -15.05 5.32
CA PRO A 31 -1.93 -15.93 6.45
C PRO A 31 -1.09 -15.21 7.51
N VAL A 32 -1.27 -15.57 8.79
CA VAL A 32 -0.64 -14.88 9.94
C VAL A 32 0.86 -14.67 9.76
N SER A 33 1.59 -15.66 9.26
CA SER A 33 3.04 -15.57 9.03
C SER A 33 3.41 -14.52 7.97
N GLU A 34 2.62 -14.37 6.92
CA GLU A 34 2.85 -13.37 5.87
C GLU A 34 2.32 -11.99 6.30
N ALA A 35 1.22 -11.94 7.05
CA ALA A 35 0.74 -10.72 7.68
C ALA A 35 1.79 -10.13 8.64
N GLN A 36 2.48 -10.96 9.43
CA GLN A 36 3.57 -10.51 10.30
C GLN A 36 4.75 -9.98 9.48
N ARG A 37 5.14 -10.65 8.39
CA ARG A 37 6.22 -10.16 7.50
C ARG A 37 5.87 -8.85 6.81
N LEU A 38 4.60 -8.68 6.43
CA LEU A 38 4.10 -7.41 5.91
C LEU A 38 4.19 -6.32 6.97
N ASP A 39 3.71 -6.59 8.18
CA ASP A 39 3.78 -5.67 9.33
C ASP A 39 5.22 -5.23 9.62
N GLU A 40 6.14 -6.19 9.72
CA GLU A 40 7.56 -5.96 9.96
C GLU A 40 8.19 -5.10 8.85
N SER A 41 7.88 -5.40 7.59
CA SER A 41 8.41 -4.65 6.43
C SER A 41 7.87 -3.22 6.39
N LEU A 42 6.57 -3.03 6.60
CA LEU A 42 5.92 -1.71 6.58
C LEU A 42 6.36 -0.84 7.77
N THR A 43 6.51 -1.45 8.94
CA THR A 43 7.07 -0.80 10.12
C THR A 43 8.52 -0.38 9.90
N ALA A 44 9.33 -1.26 9.31
CA ALA A 44 10.72 -0.97 8.99
C ALA A 44 10.86 0.20 7.99
N ILE A 45 10.08 0.21 6.91
CA ILE A 45 10.04 1.34 5.95
C ILE A 45 9.66 2.64 6.65
N SER A 46 8.67 2.59 7.55
CA SER A 46 8.26 3.77 8.32
C SER A 46 9.37 4.28 9.25
N ALA A 47 10.11 3.37 9.88
CA ALA A 47 11.26 3.69 10.72
C ALA A 47 12.40 4.30 9.89
N ASP A 48 12.74 3.72 8.74
CA ASP A 48 13.77 4.24 7.83
C ASP A 48 13.43 5.66 7.36
N CYS A 49 12.16 5.92 7.06
CA CYS A 49 11.72 7.28 6.75
C CYS A 49 11.88 8.23 7.95
N GLY A 50 11.55 7.79 9.16
CA GLY A 50 11.77 8.58 10.38
C GLY A 50 13.24 8.93 10.59
N GLU A 51 14.13 7.95 10.40
CA GLU A 51 15.58 8.15 10.50
C GLU A 51 16.10 9.08 9.39
N ALA A 52 15.63 8.91 8.15
CA ALA A 52 15.96 9.80 7.04
C ALA A 52 15.55 11.26 7.32
N TYR A 53 14.40 11.48 7.95
CA TYR A 53 13.99 12.81 8.41
C TYR A 53 14.93 13.35 9.50
N GLN A 54 15.33 12.54 10.47
CA GLN A 54 16.26 12.97 11.53
C GLN A 54 17.64 13.34 10.97
N VAL A 55 18.21 12.52 10.09
CA VAL A 55 19.50 12.80 9.43
C VAL A 55 19.45 14.14 8.69
N ARG A 56 18.36 14.42 7.97
CA ARG A 56 18.17 15.70 7.27
C ARG A 56 17.95 16.86 8.23
N ALA A 57 17.13 16.67 9.26
CA ALA A 57 16.78 17.70 10.25
C ALA A 57 17.98 18.15 11.09
N ARG A 58 18.95 17.25 11.34
CA ARG A 58 20.24 17.59 11.97
C ARG A 58 21.10 18.57 11.15
N GLY A 59 20.61 19.02 9.97
CA GLY A 59 21.09 20.24 9.32
C GLY A 59 22.45 20.09 8.65
N GLN A 60 22.85 18.86 8.32
CA GLN A 60 24.11 18.57 7.66
C GLN A 60 23.95 17.79 6.36
N ALA A 61 22.75 17.77 5.75
CA ALA A 61 22.53 17.15 4.44
C ALA A 61 23.43 17.82 3.36
N GLY A 62 24.67 17.35 3.23
CA GLY A 62 25.73 18.01 2.48
C GLY A 62 27.14 17.84 3.08
N THR A 63 27.26 17.51 4.38
CA THR A 63 28.52 17.02 4.94
C THR A 63 28.71 15.54 4.57
N GLY A 64 29.97 15.11 4.49
CA GLY A 64 30.30 13.72 4.13
C GLY A 64 29.66 12.69 5.07
N SER A 65 29.54 13.01 6.36
CA SER A 65 28.95 12.09 7.36
C SER A 65 27.45 11.89 7.16
N ALA A 66 26.67 12.97 7.04
CA ALA A 66 25.23 12.85 6.84
C ALA A 66 24.89 12.22 5.47
N ARG A 67 25.72 12.47 4.47
CA ARG A 67 25.59 11.79 3.17
C ARG A 67 25.81 10.28 3.30
N HIS A 68 26.84 9.86 4.02
CA HIS A 68 27.12 8.45 4.26
C HIS A 68 26.02 7.76 5.08
N GLU A 69 25.46 8.45 6.08
CA GLU A 69 24.30 7.98 6.85
C GLU A 69 23.09 7.78 5.93
N LEU A 70 22.78 8.73 5.06
CA LEU A 70 21.69 8.60 4.08
C LEU A 70 21.92 7.46 3.09
N GLU A 71 23.15 7.29 2.60
CA GLU A 71 23.51 6.18 1.71
C GLU A 71 23.33 4.82 2.39
N THR A 72 23.70 4.72 3.67
CA THR A 72 23.48 3.51 4.49
C THR A 72 21.98 3.24 4.67
N LEU A 73 21.19 4.26 5.00
CA LEU A 73 19.73 4.13 5.12
C LEU A 73 19.07 3.69 3.81
N VAL A 74 19.56 4.17 2.67
CA VAL A 74 19.07 3.70 1.36
C VAL A 74 19.35 2.22 1.16
N ALA A 75 20.55 1.74 1.54
CA ALA A 75 20.89 0.33 1.42
C ALA A 75 20.02 -0.54 2.35
N ASP A 76 19.83 -0.11 3.59
CA ASP A 76 19.00 -0.80 4.57
C ASP A 76 17.53 -0.85 4.14
N ALA A 77 16.97 0.29 3.71
CA ALA A 77 15.61 0.36 3.18
C ALA A 77 15.45 -0.54 1.94
N THR A 78 16.47 -0.61 1.07
CA THR A 78 16.46 -1.51 -0.08
C THR A 78 16.33 -2.97 0.36
N ALA A 79 17.16 -3.44 1.31
CA ALA A 79 17.08 -4.80 1.83
C ALA A 79 15.74 -5.09 2.51
N ARG A 80 15.19 -4.13 3.26
CA ARG A 80 13.90 -4.25 3.97
C ARG A 80 12.70 -4.28 3.01
N THR A 81 12.84 -3.82 1.76
CA THR A 81 11.78 -3.92 0.76
C THR A 81 11.67 -5.31 0.10
N GLU A 82 12.69 -6.17 0.23
CA GLU A 82 12.67 -7.48 -0.43
C GLU A 82 11.54 -8.42 0.04
N PRO A 83 11.27 -8.57 1.35
CA PRO A 83 10.17 -9.45 1.79
C PRO A 83 8.82 -8.98 1.25
N LEU A 84 8.58 -7.66 1.28
CA LEU A 84 7.38 -7.05 0.71
C LEU A 84 7.24 -7.35 -0.79
N ALA A 85 8.33 -7.23 -1.55
CA ALA A 85 8.34 -7.54 -2.97
C ALA A 85 8.09 -9.04 -3.25
N ARG A 86 8.68 -9.94 -2.45
CA ARG A 86 8.47 -11.40 -2.55
C ARG A 86 7.01 -11.78 -2.29
N ILE A 87 6.39 -11.19 -1.27
CA ILE A 87 4.98 -11.43 -0.96
C ILE A 87 4.09 -10.94 -2.11
N TYR A 88 4.36 -9.73 -2.62
CA TYR A 88 3.61 -9.16 -3.74
C TYR A 88 3.66 -10.03 -4.99
N ALA A 89 4.82 -10.55 -5.37
CA ALA A 89 5.01 -11.31 -6.61
C ALA A 89 4.05 -12.50 -6.74
N HIS A 90 3.77 -13.18 -5.62
CA HIS A 90 2.91 -14.37 -5.63
C HIS A 90 1.49 -14.10 -5.12
N ASN A 91 1.27 -13.00 -4.41
CA ASN A 91 0.07 -12.80 -3.61
C ASN A 91 -0.56 -11.40 -3.74
N ARG A 92 -0.37 -10.71 -4.87
CA ARG A 92 -0.85 -9.33 -5.07
C ARG A 92 -2.33 -9.08 -4.76
N TYR A 93 -3.18 -10.11 -4.84
CA TYR A 93 -4.62 -10.03 -4.57
C TYR A 93 -5.01 -10.36 -3.12
N TRP A 94 -4.05 -10.75 -2.28
CA TRP A 94 -4.32 -10.91 -0.85
C TRP A 94 -4.56 -9.55 -0.18
N ARG A 95 -5.14 -9.59 1.01
CA ARG A 95 -5.36 -8.42 1.85
C ARG A 95 -4.55 -8.51 3.13
N TYR A 96 -4.18 -7.37 3.66
CA TYR A 96 -3.65 -7.20 4.99
C TYR A 96 -4.31 -5.97 5.61
N GLN A 97 -4.94 -6.14 6.78
CA GLN A 97 -5.70 -5.08 7.46
C GLN A 97 -6.76 -4.42 6.55
N SER A 98 -7.47 -5.23 5.76
CA SER A 98 -8.45 -4.77 4.76
C SER A 98 -7.87 -4.05 3.55
N GLU A 99 -6.56 -3.93 3.40
CA GLU A 99 -5.95 -3.32 2.21
C GLU A 99 -5.34 -4.38 1.29
N PRO A 100 -5.51 -4.30 -0.03
CA PRO A 100 -4.87 -5.24 -0.93
C PRO A 100 -3.35 -5.05 -0.92
N ILE A 101 -2.58 -6.14 -1.00
CA ILE A 101 -1.11 -6.08 -1.00
C ILE A 101 -0.58 -5.20 -2.13
N SER A 102 -1.27 -5.16 -3.29
CA SER A 102 -0.91 -4.25 -4.36
C SER A 102 -0.96 -2.77 -3.98
N GLN A 103 -1.92 -2.37 -3.15
CA GLN A 103 -2.05 -1.00 -2.65
C GLN A 103 -0.95 -0.73 -1.63
N LEU A 104 -0.70 -1.65 -0.70
CA LEU A 104 0.37 -1.52 0.30
C LEU A 104 1.75 -1.33 -0.36
N VAL A 105 2.03 -2.06 -1.44
CA VAL A 105 3.27 -1.87 -2.21
C VAL A 105 3.31 -0.52 -2.92
N ALA A 106 2.19 -0.05 -3.47
CA ALA A 106 2.12 1.29 -4.06
C ALA A 106 2.40 2.38 -3.03
N ASP A 107 1.79 2.26 -1.84
CA ASP A 107 1.93 3.24 -0.75
C ASP A 107 3.33 3.20 -0.14
N ALA A 108 3.93 2.01 0.02
CA ALA A 108 5.32 1.86 0.44
C ALA A 108 6.29 2.57 -0.53
N LYS A 109 6.10 2.42 -1.85
CA LYS A 109 6.91 3.12 -2.86
C LYS A 109 6.74 4.64 -2.74
N ALA A 110 5.51 5.13 -2.62
CA ALA A 110 5.24 6.55 -2.44
C ALA A 110 5.92 7.09 -1.17
N ARG A 111 5.80 6.36 -0.07
CA ARG A 111 6.40 6.73 1.22
C ARG A 111 7.92 6.82 1.16
N LEU A 112 8.57 5.85 0.53
CA LEU A 112 10.02 5.86 0.29
C LEU A 112 10.44 7.07 -0.56
N HIS A 113 9.65 7.46 -1.57
CA HIS A 113 9.91 8.67 -2.33
C HIS A 113 9.77 9.95 -1.49
N GLU A 114 8.70 10.05 -0.68
CA GLU A 114 8.43 11.21 0.17
C GLU A 114 9.54 11.45 1.20
N CYS A 115 10.05 10.40 1.84
CA CYS A 115 11.16 10.52 2.78
C CYS A 115 12.54 10.58 2.09
N GLY A 116 12.54 10.62 0.75
CA GLY A 116 13.69 10.77 -0.12
C GLY A 116 14.66 9.59 -0.09
N LEU A 117 14.15 8.38 0.15
CA LEU A 117 14.79 7.09 -0.06
C LEU A 117 14.42 6.54 -1.46
N GLY A 118 14.37 7.42 -2.47
CA GLY A 118 13.82 7.10 -3.80
C GLY A 118 14.50 5.93 -4.51
N SER A 119 15.78 5.67 -4.25
CA SER A 119 16.49 4.51 -4.79
C SER A 119 15.90 3.18 -4.31
N ALA A 120 15.49 3.10 -3.04
CA ALA A 120 14.80 1.92 -2.50
C ALA A 120 13.41 1.76 -3.13
N ALA A 121 12.69 2.86 -3.38
CA ALA A 121 11.41 2.83 -4.09
C ALA A 121 11.55 2.29 -5.53
N VAL A 122 12.59 2.75 -6.26
CA VAL A 122 12.91 2.25 -7.60
C VAL A 122 13.28 0.77 -7.58
N HIS A 123 14.02 0.33 -6.57
CA HIS A 123 14.37 -1.08 -6.40
C HIS A 123 13.12 -1.94 -6.17
N LEU A 124 12.25 -1.55 -5.24
CA LEU A 124 10.97 -2.21 -4.99
C LEU A 124 10.13 -2.27 -6.27
N ALA A 125 10.02 -1.16 -7.00
CA ALA A 125 9.31 -1.11 -8.28
C ALA A 125 9.85 -2.13 -9.28
N ARG A 126 11.18 -2.20 -9.45
CA ARG A 126 11.83 -3.14 -10.36
C ARG A 126 11.49 -4.58 -10.03
N ILE A 127 11.63 -4.99 -8.77
CA ILE A 127 11.34 -6.38 -8.35
C ILE A 127 9.87 -6.71 -8.62
N THR A 128 8.97 -5.80 -8.23
CA THR A 128 7.53 -6.01 -8.38
C THR A 128 7.10 -6.12 -9.84
N HIS A 129 7.74 -5.38 -10.75
CA HIS A 129 7.44 -5.43 -12.19
C HIS A 129 7.94 -6.72 -12.86
N THR A 130 9.10 -7.22 -12.47
CA THR A 130 9.57 -8.55 -12.92
C THR A 130 8.64 -9.68 -12.48
N GLY A 131 7.99 -9.54 -11.33
CA GLY A 131 6.99 -10.51 -10.86
C GLY A 131 5.67 -10.48 -11.64
N GLU A 132 5.39 -9.42 -12.41
CA GLU A 132 4.18 -9.33 -13.24
C GLU A 132 4.35 -10.01 -14.62
N SER A 133 5.59 -10.31 -15.02
CA SER A 133 5.93 -10.82 -16.36
C SER A 133 6.13 -12.35 -16.42
N GLY A 134 6.00 -13.06 -15.30
CA GLY A 134 6.14 -14.52 -15.20
C GLY A 134 4.84 -15.19 -14.80
#